data_AF-A0A661P3D8-F1
#
_entry.id   AF-A0A661P3D8-F1
#
_cell.length_a   1.000
_cell.length_b   1.000
_cell.length_c   1.000
_cell.angle_alpha   90.00
_cell.angle_beta   90.00
_cell.angle_gamma   90.00
#
_symmetry.space_group_name_H-M   'P 1'
#
loop_
_entity.id
_entity.type
_entity.pdbx_description
1 polymer ?
#
loop_
_entity_poly.entity_id
_entity_poly.type
_entity_poly.pdbx_seq_one_letter_code
_entity_poly.pdbx_strand_id
1 'polypeptide(L)'
;KLTCQRLSELYGLDPSTPLFRVLRHLWQVDENGRPLLALLTALARDPLLRVTSTTILQMPNGEELMRQKLMNALRQSVEDRLNTGTLNTTVRNISSSWTQSGHLKGRVRKIRQKVKPTPIVTAYALLLAYILGARGGGLFNTLWAKVLDTPVEELISLAIEAKRLGFLDLSQAGGVIEVSFARMLTEDERQLIHGTD
;
A
#
# COMPACT_ATOMS: atom_id res chain seq x y z
N LYS A 1 -24.84 9.28 -2.31
CA LYS A 1 -24.21 10.57 -2.72
C LYS A 1 -23.17 11.05 -1.71
N LEU A 2 -23.51 11.33 -0.44
CA LEU A 2 -22.54 11.79 0.58
C LEU A 2 -21.41 10.78 0.89
N THR A 3 -21.71 9.48 0.95
CA THR A 3 -20.67 8.45 1.18
C THR A 3 -19.66 8.38 0.04
N CYS A 4 -20.12 8.44 -1.22
CA CYS A 4 -19.22 8.43 -2.38
C CYS A 4 -18.35 9.69 -2.41
N GLN A 5 -18.93 10.86 -2.14
CA GLN A 5 -18.18 12.11 -2.06
C GLN A 5 -17.08 12.07 -0.99
N ARG A 6 -17.41 11.61 0.23
CA ARG A 6 -16.43 11.49 1.32
C ARG A 6 -15.32 10.49 1.00
N LEU A 7 -15.65 9.37 0.32
CA LEU A 7 -14.64 8.41 -0.15
C LEU A 7 -13.74 9.04 -1.21
N SER A 8 -14.32 9.79 -2.16
CA SER A 8 -13.56 10.49 -3.19
C SER A 8 -12.60 11.52 -2.61
N GLU A 9 -13.04 12.33 -1.66
CA GLU A 9 -12.21 13.34 -0.99
C GLU A 9 -11.09 12.68 -0.17
N LEU A 10 -11.43 11.68 0.66
CA LEU A 10 -10.47 11.01 1.54
C LEU A 10 -9.38 10.29 0.72
N TYR A 11 -9.79 9.46 -0.24
CA TYR A 11 -8.87 8.63 -1.01
C TYR A 11 -8.33 9.30 -2.27
N GLY A 12 -8.70 10.56 -2.52
CA GLY A 12 -8.26 11.31 -3.70
C GLY A 12 -8.65 10.62 -4.99
N LEU A 13 -9.92 10.18 -5.11
CA LEU A 13 -10.45 9.48 -6.29
C LEU A 13 -10.68 10.43 -7.47
N ASP A 14 -9.65 11.21 -7.80
CA ASP A 14 -9.59 12.21 -8.86
C ASP A 14 -8.56 11.78 -9.92
N PRO A 15 -8.96 11.60 -11.20
CA PRO A 15 -8.05 11.21 -12.28
C PRO A 15 -6.87 12.16 -12.52
N SER A 16 -6.92 13.40 -12.03
CA SER A 16 -5.79 14.33 -12.06
C SER A 16 -4.72 14.01 -11.00
N THR A 17 -5.09 13.26 -9.96
CA THR A 17 -4.14 12.84 -8.92
C THR A 17 -3.35 11.62 -9.41
N PRO A 18 -2.00 11.67 -9.47
CA PRO A 18 -1.17 10.60 -10.03
C PRO A 18 -1.45 9.24 -9.38
N LEU A 19 -1.61 9.24 -8.05
CA LEU A 19 -1.96 8.07 -7.26
C LEU A 19 -3.18 7.33 -7.80
N PHE A 20 -4.31 8.05 -7.97
CA PHE A 20 -5.56 7.44 -8.41
C PHE A 20 -5.57 7.17 -9.91
N ARG A 21 -4.93 8.02 -10.71
CA ARG A 21 -4.76 7.82 -12.15
C ARG A 21 -4.06 6.50 -12.43
N VAL A 22 -2.92 6.25 -11.77
CA VAL A 22 -2.18 4.99 -11.91
C VAL A 22 -2.98 3.82 -11.35
N LEU A 23 -3.57 3.96 -10.15
CA LEU A 23 -4.45 2.91 -9.60
C LEU A 23 -5.51 2.47 -10.60
N ARG A 24 -6.22 3.42 -11.23
CA ARG A 24 -7.29 3.11 -12.19
C ARG A 24 -6.77 2.35 -13.40
N HIS A 25 -5.58 2.69 -13.90
CA HIS A 25 -4.97 1.97 -15.01
C HIS A 25 -4.67 0.52 -14.62
N LEU A 26 -4.01 0.31 -13.48
CA LEU A 26 -3.66 -1.01 -12.97
C LEU A 26 -4.90 -1.86 -12.63
N TRP A 27 -5.96 -1.23 -12.13
CA TRP A 27 -7.22 -1.88 -11.77
C TRP A 27 -7.91 -2.59 -12.95
N GLN A 28 -7.72 -2.07 -14.18
CA GLN A 28 -8.31 -2.66 -15.38
C GLN A 28 -7.58 -3.94 -15.83
N VAL A 29 -6.29 -4.04 -15.53
CA VAL A 29 -5.40 -5.08 -16.07
C VAL A 29 -5.01 -6.14 -15.05
N ASP A 30 -5.19 -5.88 -13.75
CA ASP A 30 -4.81 -6.80 -12.68
C ASP A 30 -5.95 -7.09 -11.71
N GLU A 31 -6.89 -7.93 -12.13
CA GLU A 31 -8.04 -8.31 -11.30
C GLU A 31 -7.64 -8.98 -9.98
N ASN A 32 -6.62 -9.85 -10.03
CA ASN A 32 -6.12 -10.55 -8.85
C ASN A 32 -5.43 -9.61 -7.85
N GLY A 33 -4.79 -8.54 -8.35
CA GLY A 33 -4.10 -7.56 -7.50
C GLY A 33 -4.99 -6.48 -6.91
N ARG A 34 -6.25 -6.32 -7.36
CA ARG A 34 -7.18 -5.27 -6.91
C ARG A 34 -7.24 -5.08 -5.39
N PRO A 35 -7.33 -6.13 -4.55
CA PRO A 35 -7.38 -5.94 -3.10
C PRO A 35 -6.15 -5.25 -2.52
N LEU A 36 -4.96 -5.56 -3.04
CA LEU A 36 -3.70 -4.97 -2.59
C LEU A 36 -3.48 -3.58 -3.20
N LEU A 37 -3.89 -3.35 -4.45
CA LEU A 37 -3.91 -2.03 -5.07
C LEU A 37 -4.79 -1.04 -4.28
N ALA A 38 -5.97 -1.49 -3.84
CA ALA A 38 -6.85 -0.71 -2.98
C ALA A 38 -6.22 -0.44 -1.61
N LEU A 39 -5.60 -1.45 -0.99
CA LEU A 39 -4.91 -1.30 0.30
C LEU A 39 -3.78 -0.28 0.22
N LEU A 40 -2.90 -0.38 -0.77
CA LEU A 40 -1.77 0.54 -0.96
C LEU A 40 -2.25 1.99 -1.12
N THR A 41 -3.31 2.20 -1.90
CA THR A 41 -3.94 3.53 -2.05
C THR A 41 -4.52 4.04 -0.74
N ALA A 42 -5.22 3.17 0.00
CA ALA A 42 -5.79 3.51 1.30
C ALA A 42 -4.69 3.87 2.30
N LEU A 43 -3.62 3.08 2.38
CA LEU A 43 -2.46 3.36 3.23
C LEU A 43 -1.80 4.68 2.85
N ALA A 44 -1.72 5.03 1.57
CA ALA A 44 -1.15 6.31 1.11
C ALA A 44 -1.97 7.54 1.55
N ARG A 45 -3.25 7.37 1.85
CA ARG A 45 -4.18 8.48 2.14
C ARG A 45 -4.75 8.50 3.56
N ASP A 46 -4.75 7.36 4.24
CA ASP A 46 -5.31 7.19 5.60
C ASP A 46 -4.18 6.89 6.60
N PRO A 47 -3.72 7.90 7.37
CA PRO A 47 -2.72 7.71 8.41
C PRO A 47 -3.16 6.73 9.51
N LEU A 48 -4.46 6.67 9.85
CA LEU A 48 -4.96 5.80 10.91
C LEU A 48 -4.88 4.33 10.48
N LEU A 49 -5.18 4.03 9.21
CA LEU A 49 -4.92 2.70 8.66
C LEU A 49 -3.41 2.42 8.62
N ARG A 50 -2.61 3.39 8.17
CA ARG A 50 -1.15 3.24 8.02
C ARG A 50 -0.44 2.89 9.32
N VAL A 51 -0.77 3.53 10.44
CA VAL A 51 -0.12 3.26 11.74
C VAL A 51 -0.40 1.84 12.25
N THR A 52 -1.45 1.18 11.77
CA THR A 52 -1.76 -0.21 12.15
C THR A 52 -1.02 -1.27 11.35
N SER A 53 -0.31 -0.88 10.28
CA SER A 53 0.43 -1.81 9.42
C SER A 53 1.46 -2.64 10.19
N THR A 54 2.27 -2.00 11.05
CA THR A 54 3.26 -2.67 11.88
C THR A 54 2.63 -3.75 12.77
N THR A 55 1.49 -3.45 13.39
CA THR A 55 0.75 -4.40 14.22
C THR A 55 0.36 -5.65 13.44
N ILE A 56 -0.13 -5.50 12.20
CA ILE A 56 -0.55 -6.63 11.36
C ILE A 56 0.66 -7.41 10.83
N LEU A 57 1.69 -6.72 10.36
CA LEU A 57 2.86 -7.36 9.74
C LEU A 57 3.70 -8.16 10.75
N GLN A 58 3.72 -7.76 12.03
CA GLN A 58 4.45 -8.46 13.08
C GLN A 58 3.71 -9.70 13.63
N MET A 59 2.43 -9.89 13.30
CA MET A 59 1.69 -11.07 13.72
C MET A 59 2.22 -12.32 12.99
N PRO A 60 2.47 -13.44 13.68
CA PRO A 60 2.71 -14.72 13.04
C PRO A 60 1.52 -15.15 12.18
N ASN A 61 1.82 -15.85 11.08
CA ASN A 61 0.80 -16.46 10.25
C ASN A 61 -0.06 -17.42 11.08
N GLY A 62 -1.39 -17.29 11.01
CA GLY A 62 -2.33 -18.07 11.82
C GLY A 62 -2.68 -17.48 13.19
N GLU A 63 -2.04 -16.39 13.63
CA GLU A 63 -2.38 -15.73 14.90
C GLU A 63 -3.74 -15.03 14.81
N GLU A 64 -4.55 -15.09 15.88
CA GLU A 64 -5.77 -14.30 16.00
C GLU A 64 -5.46 -12.83 16.39
N LEU A 65 -6.03 -11.89 15.64
CA LEU A 65 -5.94 -10.47 15.93
C LEU A 65 -6.77 -10.13 17.17
N MET A 66 -6.07 -9.90 18.27
CA MET A 66 -6.65 -9.32 19.46
C MET A 66 -7.00 -7.84 19.20
N ARG A 67 -8.29 -7.50 19.31
CA ARG A 67 -8.81 -6.13 19.09
C ARG A 67 -7.99 -5.05 19.81
N GLN A 68 -7.53 -5.35 21.04
CA GLN A 68 -6.74 -4.44 21.86
C GLN A 68 -5.43 -4.00 21.19
N LYS A 69 -4.80 -4.86 20.38
CA LYS A 69 -3.56 -4.53 19.65
C LYS A 69 -3.78 -3.33 18.71
N LEU A 70 -4.89 -3.31 17.95
CA LEU A 70 -5.24 -2.17 17.09
C LEU A 70 -5.63 -0.92 17.88
N MET A 71 -6.37 -1.09 18.98
CA MET A 71 -6.74 0.05 19.84
C MET A 71 -5.51 0.76 20.40
N ASN A 72 -4.51 -0.01 20.86
CA ASN A 72 -3.27 0.54 21.40
C ASN A 72 -2.48 1.29 20.32
N ALA A 73 -2.31 0.69 19.13
CA ALA A 73 -1.62 1.34 18.01
C ALA A 73 -2.27 2.68 17.61
N LEU A 74 -3.60 2.72 17.57
CA LEU A 74 -4.34 3.95 17.26
C LEU A 74 -4.20 5.00 18.36
N ARG A 75 -4.40 4.63 19.63
CA ARG A 75 -4.28 5.58 20.76
C ARG A 75 -2.91 6.23 20.83
N GLN A 76 -1.86 5.45 20.61
CA GLN A 76 -0.50 5.96 20.58
C GLN A 76 -0.27 6.98 19.44
N SER A 77 -0.99 6.84 18.33
CA SER A 77 -0.90 7.77 17.19
C SER A 77 -1.74 9.04 17.33
N VAL A 78 -2.85 9.01 18.10
CA VAL A 78 -3.83 10.12 18.11
C VAL A 78 -3.95 10.86 19.44
N GLU A 79 -3.17 10.52 20.47
CA GLU A 79 -3.14 11.22 21.77
C GLU A 79 -4.55 11.56 22.30
N ASP A 80 -5.43 10.56 22.37
CA ASP A 80 -6.81 10.68 22.88
C ASP A 80 -7.77 11.62 22.10
N ARG A 81 -7.40 12.09 20.90
CA ARG A 81 -8.29 12.90 20.03
C ARG A 81 -9.55 12.17 19.54
N LEU A 82 -9.63 10.86 19.73
CA LEU A 82 -10.79 10.04 19.34
C LEU A 82 -11.54 9.55 20.57
N ASN A 83 -12.83 9.88 20.64
CA ASN A 83 -13.70 9.30 21.66
C ASN A 83 -13.85 7.76 21.46
N THR A 84 -14.24 7.06 22.53
CA THR A 84 -14.31 5.60 22.57
C THR A 84 -15.21 5.01 21.48
N GLY A 85 -16.34 5.65 21.16
CA GLY A 85 -17.27 5.19 20.11
C GLY A 85 -16.66 5.26 18.72
N THR A 86 -15.96 6.36 18.42
CA THR A 86 -15.26 6.58 17.15
C THR A 86 -14.10 5.60 17.02
N LEU A 87 -13.28 5.45 18.06
CA LEU A 87 -12.18 4.49 18.10
C LEU A 87 -12.67 3.06 17.83
N ASN A 88 -13.79 2.66 18.45
CA ASN A 88 -14.37 1.34 18.26
C ASN A 88 -14.82 1.08 16.81
N THR A 89 -15.34 2.11 16.15
CA THR A 89 -15.74 2.04 14.74
C THR A 89 -14.51 2.00 13.83
N THR A 90 -13.51 2.83 14.10
CA THR A 90 -12.25 2.87 13.36
C THR A 90 -11.55 1.52 13.40
N VAL A 91 -11.42 0.90 14.58
CA VAL A 91 -10.82 -0.44 14.73
C VAL A 91 -11.58 -1.50 13.91
N ARG A 92 -12.91 -1.47 13.93
CA ARG A 92 -13.72 -2.40 13.13
C ARG A 92 -13.48 -2.22 11.64
N ASN A 93 -13.43 -0.98 11.16
CA ASN A 93 -13.23 -0.66 9.75
C ASN A 93 -11.81 -1.04 9.31
N ILE A 94 -10.79 -0.73 10.11
CA ILE A 94 -9.39 -1.11 9.85
C ILE A 94 -9.25 -2.64 9.78
N SER A 95 -9.82 -3.38 10.74
CA SER A 95 -9.84 -4.85 10.69
C SER A 95 -10.50 -5.37 9.41
N SER A 96 -11.55 -4.69 8.93
CA SER A 96 -12.21 -5.01 7.66
C SER A 96 -11.28 -4.76 6.47
N SER A 97 -10.60 -3.61 6.40
CA SER A 97 -9.64 -3.28 5.33
C SER A 97 -8.49 -4.30 5.25
N TRP A 98 -7.93 -4.68 6.39
CA TRP A 98 -6.90 -5.74 6.44
C TRP A 98 -7.45 -7.12 6.07
N THR A 99 -8.75 -7.39 6.30
CA THR A 99 -9.39 -8.62 5.81
C THR A 99 -9.56 -8.60 4.30
N GLN A 100 -10.07 -7.50 3.75
CA GLN A 100 -10.36 -7.35 2.33
C GLN A 100 -9.10 -7.42 1.48
N SER A 101 -7.99 -6.84 1.96
CA SER A 101 -6.68 -6.92 1.31
C SER A 101 -6.04 -8.31 1.39
N GLY A 102 -6.63 -9.24 2.14
CA GLY A 102 -6.13 -10.60 2.29
C GLY A 102 -5.18 -10.82 3.46
N HIS A 103 -4.74 -9.78 4.19
CA HIS A 103 -3.83 -9.96 5.34
C HIS A 103 -4.46 -10.67 6.53
N LEU A 104 -5.79 -10.56 6.66
CA LEU A 104 -6.60 -11.25 7.66
C LEU A 104 -7.69 -12.07 6.95
N LYS A 105 -8.14 -13.15 7.60
CA LYS A 105 -9.34 -13.91 7.20
C LYS A 105 -10.33 -14.03 8.36
N GLY A 106 -11.58 -14.31 8.01
CA GLY A 106 -12.67 -14.49 8.98
C GLY A 106 -13.51 -13.23 9.19
N ARG A 107 -14.67 -13.39 9.83
CA ARG A 107 -15.66 -12.31 10.03
C ARG A 107 -15.62 -11.73 11.43
N VAL A 108 -15.84 -12.57 12.45
CA VAL A 108 -15.83 -12.19 13.86
C VAL A 108 -14.41 -12.29 14.42
N ARG A 109 -13.82 -13.48 14.34
CA ARG A 109 -12.40 -13.71 14.62
C ARG A 109 -11.60 -13.42 13.36
N LYS A 110 -10.53 -12.64 13.51
CA LYS A 110 -9.67 -12.22 12.40
C LYS A 110 -8.34 -12.93 12.55
N ILE A 111 -8.03 -13.82 11.62
CA ILE A 111 -6.82 -14.66 11.67
C ILE A 111 -5.83 -14.14 10.64
N ARG A 112 -4.58 -13.95 11.05
CA ARG A 112 -3.48 -13.54 10.18
C ARG A 112 -3.24 -14.55 9.07
N GLN A 113 -3.07 -14.08 7.84
CA GLN A 113 -2.63 -14.89 6.71
C GLN A 113 -1.72 -14.09 5.78
N LYS A 114 -0.72 -14.75 5.18
CA LYS A 114 0.15 -14.12 4.17
C LYS A 114 -0.62 -13.72 2.90
N VAL A 115 -0.31 -12.56 2.35
CA VAL A 115 -0.80 -12.16 1.01
C VAL A 115 0.17 -12.63 -0.07
N LYS A 116 -0.30 -12.62 -1.33
CA LYS A 116 0.53 -12.92 -2.51
C LYS A 116 0.40 -11.76 -3.51
N PRO A 117 1.41 -10.88 -3.61
CA PRO A 117 1.37 -9.77 -4.55
C PRO A 117 1.55 -10.26 -5.99
N THR A 118 0.98 -9.51 -6.92
CA THR A 118 1.25 -9.66 -8.36
C THR A 118 2.45 -8.79 -8.76
N PRO A 119 3.02 -8.98 -9.96
CA PRO A 119 4.00 -8.05 -10.52
C PRO A 119 3.48 -6.60 -10.55
N ILE A 120 2.20 -6.42 -10.90
CA ILE A 120 1.58 -5.10 -11.05
C ILE A 120 1.38 -4.40 -9.70
N VAL A 121 0.93 -5.13 -8.67
CA VAL A 121 0.88 -4.63 -7.30
C VAL A 121 2.27 -4.25 -6.80
N THR A 122 3.29 -5.05 -7.13
CA THR A 122 4.68 -4.77 -6.76
C THR A 122 5.16 -3.47 -7.41
N ALA A 123 4.90 -3.26 -8.69
CA ALA A 123 5.20 -2.00 -9.38
C ALA A 123 4.52 -0.80 -8.70
N TYR A 124 3.25 -0.92 -8.32
CA TYR A 124 2.53 0.16 -7.64
C TYR A 124 3.10 0.48 -6.25
N ALA A 125 3.48 -0.53 -5.48
CA ALA A 125 4.15 -0.34 -4.19
C ALA A 125 5.50 0.38 -4.34
N LEU A 126 6.29 0.00 -5.34
CA LEU A 126 7.57 0.65 -5.62
C LEU A 126 7.37 2.08 -6.15
N LEU A 127 6.32 2.34 -6.94
CA LEU A 127 5.96 3.69 -7.37
C LEU A 127 5.64 4.59 -6.18
N LEU A 128 4.87 4.12 -5.20
CA LEU A 128 4.58 4.87 -3.98
C LEU A 128 5.86 5.23 -3.21
N ALA A 129 6.77 4.28 -3.08
CA ALA A 129 8.08 4.51 -2.48
C ALA A 129 8.89 5.55 -3.27
N TYR A 130 8.87 5.46 -4.60
CA TYR A 130 9.57 6.35 -5.51
C TYR A 130 9.06 7.80 -5.42
N ILE A 131 7.75 8.01 -5.44
CA ILE A 131 7.15 9.34 -5.30
C ILE A 131 7.54 9.98 -3.96
N LEU A 132 7.75 9.16 -2.92
CA LEU A 132 8.20 9.60 -1.59
C LEU A 132 9.73 9.67 -1.45
N GLY A 133 10.47 9.65 -2.55
CA GLY A 133 11.92 9.90 -2.58
C GLY A 133 12.80 8.66 -2.39
N ALA A 134 12.25 7.47 -2.14
CA ALA A 134 13.07 6.26 -2.08
C ALA A 134 13.61 5.90 -3.47
N ARG A 135 14.80 5.31 -3.54
CA ARG A 135 15.50 4.97 -4.79
C ARG A 135 16.21 3.63 -4.69
N GLY A 136 16.47 3.03 -5.85
CA GLY A 136 17.19 1.77 -6.01
C GLY A 136 16.72 0.65 -5.07
N GLY A 137 17.65 -0.09 -4.48
CA GLY A 137 17.33 -1.16 -3.53
C GLY A 137 16.52 -0.69 -2.30
N GLY A 138 16.59 0.60 -1.95
CA GLY A 138 15.83 1.18 -0.84
C GLY A 138 14.31 1.13 -1.04
N LEU A 139 13.83 1.07 -2.28
CA LEU A 139 12.40 0.95 -2.60
C LEU A 139 11.76 -0.29 -1.95
N PHE A 140 12.48 -1.41 -1.91
CA PHE A 140 12.03 -2.69 -1.37
C PHE A 140 12.02 -2.73 0.17
N ASN A 141 12.65 -1.76 0.83
CA ASN A 141 12.73 -1.67 2.29
C ASN A 141 11.70 -0.71 2.90
N THR A 142 10.90 -0.05 2.05
CA THR A 142 9.84 0.86 2.48
C THR A 142 8.62 0.13 3.03
N LEU A 143 7.76 0.86 3.73
CA LEU A 143 6.47 0.32 4.18
C LEU A 143 5.66 -0.27 3.02
N TRP A 144 5.66 0.38 1.87
CA TRP A 144 4.87 0.02 0.69
C TRP A 144 5.24 -1.37 0.16
N ALA A 145 6.53 -1.69 0.14
CA ALA A 145 7.01 -3.02 -0.21
C ALA A 145 6.73 -4.05 0.92
N LYS A 146 6.94 -3.66 2.19
CA LYS A 146 6.73 -4.54 3.35
C LYS A 146 5.29 -4.99 3.52
N VAL A 147 4.31 -4.17 3.17
CA VAL A 147 2.88 -4.55 3.19
C VAL A 147 2.50 -5.54 2.09
N LEU A 148 3.42 -5.92 1.21
CA LEU A 148 3.23 -7.04 0.29
C LEU A 148 3.59 -8.38 0.94
N ASP A 149 4.10 -8.37 2.17
CA ASP A 149 4.25 -9.53 3.04
C ASP A 149 5.11 -10.68 2.47
N THR A 150 5.98 -10.29 1.53
CA THR A 150 6.78 -11.14 0.65
C THR A 150 8.27 -10.80 0.80
N PRO A 151 9.19 -11.78 0.78
CA PRO A 151 10.62 -11.53 0.86
C PRO A 151 11.13 -10.61 -0.25
N VAL A 152 12.19 -9.84 0.04
CA VAL A 152 12.72 -8.83 -0.90
C VAL A 152 13.18 -9.47 -2.21
N GLU A 153 13.77 -10.67 -2.17
CA GLU A 153 14.26 -11.40 -3.34
C GLU A 153 13.11 -11.78 -4.30
N GLU A 154 11.96 -12.17 -3.73
CA GLU A 154 10.75 -12.48 -4.50
C GLU A 154 10.11 -11.19 -5.04
N LEU A 155 10.11 -10.10 -4.26
CA LEU A 155 9.67 -8.79 -4.75
C LEU A 155 10.54 -8.27 -5.90
N ILE A 156 11.86 -8.50 -5.88
CA ILE A 156 12.76 -8.16 -7.00
C ILE A 156 12.38 -8.98 -8.23
N SER A 157 12.10 -10.28 -8.07
CA SER A 157 11.65 -11.15 -9.16
C SER A 157 10.33 -10.67 -9.77
N LEU A 158 9.37 -10.27 -8.92
CA LEU A 158 8.11 -9.68 -9.35
C LEU A 158 8.29 -8.31 -10.03
N ALA A 159 9.26 -7.51 -9.59
CA ALA A 159 9.58 -6.24 -10.24
C ALA A 159 10.20 -6.44 -11.64
N ILE A 160 11.04 -7.46 -11.82
CA ILE A 160 11.57 -7.85 -13.14
C ILE A 160 10.43 -8.28 -14.07
N GLU A 161 9.46 -9.04 -13.57
CA GLU A 161 8.28 -9.41 -14.35
C GLU A 161 7.40 -8.19 -14.68
N ALA A 162 7.24 -7.26 -13.73
CA ALA A 162 6.53 -6.01 -13.98
C ALA A 162 7.21 -5.14 -15.03
N LYS A 163 8.55 -5.13 -15.08
CA LYS A 163 9.33 -4.52 -16.16
C LYS A 163 9.02 -5.17 -17.51
N ARG A 164 9.01 -6.51 -17.57
CA ARG A 164 8.67 -7.26 -18.81
C ARG A 164 7.28 -6.88 -19.33
N LEU A 165 6.35 -6.63 -18.42
CA LEU A 165 4.99 -6.19 -18.72
C LEU A 165 4.86 -4.67 -18.98
N GLY A 166 5.95 -3.90 -18.83
CA GLY A 166 6.00 -2.47 -19.14
C GLY A 166 5.47 -1.55 -18.04
N PHE A 167 5.34 -2.03 -16.80
CA PHE A 167 4.83 -1.25 -15.66
C PHE A 167 5.89 -0.48 -14.88
N LEU A 168 7.17 -0.81 -15.09
CA LEU A 168 8.29 -0.05 -14.55
C LEU A 168 9.52 -0.25 -15.44
N ASP A 169 10.50 0.62 -15.29
CA ASP A 169 11.83 0.42 -15.84
C ASP A 169 12.75 -0.03 -14.71
N LEU A 170 13.56 -1.07 -14.95
CA LEU A 170 14.50 -1.59 -13.95
C LEU A 170 15.81 -2.01 -14.62
N SER A 171 16.94 -1.57 -14.05
CA SER A 171 18.28 -2.02 -14.41
C SER A 171 18.96 -2.60 -13.17
N GLN A 172 19.79 -3.63 -13.37
CA GLN A 172 20.60 -4.20 -12.30
C GLN A 172 22.00 -4.50 -12.84
N ALA A 173 23.00 -3.83 -12.31
CA ALA A 173 24.40 -4.01 -12.68
C ALA A 173 25.32 -3.76 -11.48
N GLY A 174 26.33 -4.61 -11.28
CA GLY A 174 27.30 -4.42 -10.19
C GLY A 174 26.70 -4.35 -8.78
N GLY A 175 25.56 -5.01 -8.54
CA GLY A 175 24.84 -4.94 -7.26
C GLY A 175 23.99 -3.69 -7.05
N VAL A 176 24.01 -2.74 -7.99
CA VAL A 176 23.16 -1.55 -7.99
C VAL A 176 21.87 -1.87 -8.73
N ILE A 177 20.73 -1.51 -8.12
CA ILE A 177 19.41 -1.56 -8.73
C ILE A 177 18.98 -0.14 -9.01
N GLU A 178 18.54 0.14 -10.22
CA GLU A 178 17.84 1.38 -10.56
C GLU A 178 16.42 1.05 -10.99
N VAL A 179 15.47 1.89 -10.58
CA VAL A 179 14.05 1.75 -10.91
C VAL A 179 13.48 3.11 -11.27
N SER A 180 12.73 3.20 -12.35
CA SER A 180 11.98 4.40 -12.74
C SER A 180 10.61 4.04 -13.31
N PHE A 181 9.77 5.06 -13.50
CA PHE A 181 8.36 4.91 -13.83
C PHE A 181 7.96 5.81 -15.01
N ALA A 182 8.83 5.91 -16.03
CA ALA A 182 8.68 6.86 -17.12
C ALA A 182 7.36 6.70 -17.92
N ARG A 183 6.79 5.49 -17.92
CA ARG A 183 5.53 5.16 -18.59
C ARG A 183 4.28 5.38 -17.72
N MET A 184 4.44 5.48 -16.40
CA MET A 184 3.33 5.67 -15.45
C MET A 184 3.15 7.12 -15.02
N LEU A 185 4.24 7.86 -14.96
CA LEU A 185 4.26 9.26 -14.55
C LEU A 185 4.37 10.18 -15.76
N THR A 186 3.72 11.35 -15.70
CA THR A 186 3.94 12.42 -16.68
C THR A 186 5.31 13.07 -16.47
N GLU A 187 5.77 13.86 -17.44
CA GLU A 187 7.03 14.61 -17.29
C GLU A 187 6.97 15.60 -16.12
N ASP A 188 5.89 16.38 -16.02
CA ASP A 188 5.67 17.33 -14.92
C ASP A 188 5.70 16.63 -13.54
N GLU A 189 5.05 15.46 -13.43
CA GLU A 189 5.07 14.67 -12.20
C GLU A 189 6.47 14.19 -11.84
N ARG A 190 7.28 13.78 -12.84
CA ARG A 190 8.67 13.38 -12.61
C ARG A 190 9.52 14.56 -12.13
N GLN A 191 9.39 15.72 -12.76
CA GLN A 191 10.12 16.94 -12.36
C GLN A 191 9.81 17.33 -10.91
N LEU A 192 8.53 17.28 -10.52
CA LEU A 192 8.12 17.53 -9.14
C LEU A 192 8.72 16.54 -8.12
N ILE A 193 8.91 15.28 -8.51
CA ILE A 193 9.46 14.22 -7.64
C ILE A 193 10.99 14.34 -7.49
N HIS A 194 11.69 14.83 -8.51
CA HIS A 194 13.15 15.01 -8.46
C HIS A 194 13.57 16.34 -7.81
N GLY A 195 12.64 17.29 -7.69
CA GLY A 195 12.94 18.66 -7.32
C GLY A 195 13.44 19.43 -8.54
N THR A 196 13.12 20.73 -8.60
CA THR A 196 13.81 21.64 -9.51
C THR A 196 15.23 21.80 -8.98
N ASP A 197 16.24 21.42 -9.77
CA ASP A 197 17.64 21.73 -9.48
C ASP A 197 17.87 23.23 -9.25
#